data_AF-A0A255PV24-F1
#
_entry.id   AF-A0A255PV24-F1
#
_cell.length_a   1.000
_cell.length_b   1.000
_cell.length_c   1.000
_cell.angle_alpha   90.00
_cell.angle_beta   90.00
_cell.angle_gamma   90.00
#
_symmetry.space_group_name_H-M   'P 1'
#
loop_
_entity.id
_entity.type
_entity.pdbx_description
1 polymer ?
#
loop_
_entity_poly.entity_id
_entity_poly.type
_entity_poly.pdbx_seq_one_letter_code
_entity_poly.pdbx_strand_id
1 'polypeptide(L)'
;MRRTLIALRTARTAGATETQARLDALRTVMATLQDTELLYTAGPAGLRHVQAGARTVLETGDTAAPAGAETLTALDADLRARSWSPRGSTGLLAGSLFLDALTSGRRALVPGCRTVGLRGCRPAARLEGVRDGIGAPCGTGRRAGSARGSDTSVGRSRRVGSLDVEQWRS
;
A
#
# COMPACT_ATOMS: atom_id res chain seq x y z
N MET A 1 -13.53 6.96 0.34
CA MET A 1 -13.38 5.67 1.06
C MET A 1 -13.21 4.46 0.15
N ARG A 2 -14.12 4.19 -0.82
CA ARG A 2 -14.00 3.05 -1.77
C ARG A 2 -12.62 2.94 -2.43
N ARG A 3 -12.06 4.05 -2.90
CA ARG A 3 -10.76 4.10 -3.58
C ARG A 3 -9.61 3.60 -2.70
N THR A 4 -9.59 4.04 -1.44
CA THR A 4 -8.59 3.65 -0.43
C THR A 4 -8.67 2.15 -0.13
N LEU A 5 -9.88 1.61 0.04
CA LEU A 5 -10.10 0.18 0.26
C LEU A 5 -9.65 -0.69 -0.93
N ILE A 6 -9.92 -0.23 -2.16
CA ILE A 6 -9.46 -0.91 -3.37
C ILE A 6 -7.93 -0.93 -3.40
N ALA A 7 -7.28 0.23 -3.26
CA ALA A 7 -5.82 0.32 -3.26
C ALA A 7 -5.17 -0.57 -2.18
N LEU A 8 -5.71 -0.53 -0.96
CA LEU A 8 -5.24 -1.36 0.15
C LEU A 8 -5.33 -2.86 -0.17
N ARG A 9 -6.46 -3.31 -0.71
CA ARG A 9 -6.68 -4.74 -1.05
C ARG A 9 -5.82 -5.15 -2.24
N THR A 10 -5.73 -4.33 -3.27
CA THR A 10 -4.89 -4.57 -4.45
C THR A 10 -3.42 -4.74 -4.06
N ALA A 11 -2.88 -3.85 -3.23
CA ALA A 11 -1.50 -3.95 -2.77
C ALA A 11 -1.25 -5.25 -1.98
N ARG A 12 -2.18 -5.63 -1.09
CA ARG A 12 -2.09 -6.90 -0.35
C ARG A 12 -2.14 -8.12 -1.26
N THR A 13 -3.02 -8.13 -2.26
CA THR A 13 -3.08 -9.24 -3.23
C THR A 13 -1.83 -9.34 -4.10
N ALA A 14 -1.11 -8.21 -4.28
CA ALA A 14 0.18 -8.17 -4.95
C ALA A 14 1.36 -8.63 -4.06
N GLY A 15 1.10 -9.01 -2.80
CA GLY A 15 2.13 -9.47 -1.87
C GLY A 15 2.87 -8.36 -1.12
N ALA A 16 2.38 -7.12 -1.20
CA ALA A 16 2.96 -6.01 -0.43
C ALA A 16 2.81 -6.27 1.08
N THR A 17 3.81 -5.83 1.86
CA THR A 17 3.69 -5.78 3.31
C THR A 17 2.54 -4.87 3.73
N GLU A 18 2.02 -5.05 4.94
CA GLU A 18 0.90 -4.22 5.42
C GLU A 18 1.27 -2.72 5.47
N THR A 19 2.52 -2.39 5.78
CA THR A 19 3.03 -1.01 5.74
C THR A 19 2.97 -0.44 4.32
N GLN A 20 3.50 -1.16 3.33
CA GLN A 20 3.45 -0.75 1.93
C GLN A 20 2.01 -0.60 1.43
N ALA A 21 1.14 -1.57 1.75
CA ALA A 21 -0.27 -1.51 1.34
C ALA A 21 -0.99 -0.28 1.92
N ARG A 22 -0.68 0.11 3.17
CA ARG A 22 -1.22 1.32 3.79
C ARG A 22 -0.68 2.59 3.13
N LEU A 23 0.61 2.64 2.82
CA LEU A 23 1.22 3.78 2.13
C LEU A 23 0.68 3.93 0.70
N ASP A 24 0.48 2.82 -0.01
CA ASP A 24 -0.15 2.80 -1.33
C ASP A 24 -1.60 3.30 -1.30
N ALA A 25 -2.35 2.88 -0.29
CA ALA A 25 -3.70 3.38 -0.07
C ALA A 25 -3.71 4.88 0.30
N LEU A 26 -2.74 5.35 1.09
CA LEU A 26 -2.60 6.75 1.49
C LEU A 26 -2.33 7.66 0.29
N ARG A 27 -1.30 7.37 -0.51
CA ARG A 27 -0.96 8.17 -1.69
C ARG A 27 -2.08 8.19 -2.73
N THR A 28 -2.81 7.08 -2.88
CA THR A 28 -4.00 7.02 -3.74
C THR A 28 -5.08 8.01 -3.30
N VAL A 29 -5.34 8.14 -2.00
CA VAL A 29 -6.33 9.09 -1.51
C VAL A 29 -5.82 10.53 -1.55
N MET A 30 -4.56 10.78 -1.17
CA MET A 30 -3.93 12.10 -1.23
C MET A 30 -3.97 12.70 -2.64
N ALA A 31 -3.78 11.90 -3.68
CA ALA A 31 -3.78 12.35 -5.07
C ALA A 31 -5.13 12.92 -5.57
N THR A 32 -6.23 12.68 -4.84
CA THR A 32 -7.58 12.99 -5.33
C THR A 32 -8.52 13.63 -4.30
N LEU A 33 -8.23 13.50 -3.01
CA LEU A 33 -9.06 14.09 -1.96
C LEU A 33 -8.87 15.61 -1.91
N GLN A 34 -9.99 16.33 -1.77
CA GLN A 34 -9.97 17.74 -1.35
C GLN A 34 -9.81 17.78 0.17
N ASP A 35 -8.57 17.63 0.63
CA ASP A 35 -8.25 17.59 2.07
C ASP A 35 -8.53 18.96 2.69
N THR A 36 -9.58 19.06 3.50
CA THR A 36 -10.04 20.31 4.11
C THR A 36 -9.02 20.89 5.08
N GLU A 37 -8.17 20.04 5.68
CA GLU A 37 -7.08 20.49 6.53
C GLU A 37 -6.07 21.27 5.70
N LEU A 38 -5.61 20.69 4.59
CA LEU A 38 -4.66 21.35 3.68
C LEU A 38 -5.25 22.59 3.03
N LEU A 39 -6.55 22.57 2.71
CA LEU A 39 -7.24 23.77 2.21
C LEU A 39 -7.22 24.90 3.24
N TYR A 40 -7.36 24.58 4.52
CA TYR A 40 -7.34 25.56 5.60
C TYR A 40 -5.91 26.05 5.90
N THR A 41 -4.92 25.16 5.95
CA THR A 41 -3.54 25.49 6.37
C THR A 41 -2.66 26.00 5.24
N ALA A 42 -2.81 25.44 4.03
CA ALA A 42 -1.93 25.67 2.88
C ALA A 42 -2.66 26.26 1.66
N GLY A 43 -3.99 26.38 1.74
CA GLY A 43 -4.83 26.90 0.67
C GLY A 43 -4.93 25.99 -0.56
N PRO A 44 -5.66 26.42 -1.61
CA PRO A 44 -5.82 25.64 -2.83
C PRO A 44 -4.50 25.32 -3.56
N ALA A 45 -3.50 26.21 -3.46
CA ALA A 45 -2.18 25.98 -4.06
C ALA A 45 -1.43 24.86 -3.32
N GLY A 46 -1.44 24.86 -1.99
CA GLY A 46 -0.85 23.79 -1.19
C GLY A 46 -1.52 22.45 -1.44
N LEU A 47 -2.85 22.41 -1.50
CA LEU A 47 -3.56 21.17 -1.84
C LEU A 47 -3.13 20.63 -3.22
N ARG A 48 -3.05 21.48 -4.24
CA ARG A 48 -2.61 21.07 -5.59
C ARG A 48 -1.18 20.54 -5.57
N HIS A 49 -0.31 21.14 -4.77
CA HIS A 49 1.07 20.69 -4.59
C HIS A 49 1.12 19.28 -3.99
N VAL A 50 0.40 19.02 -2.90
CA VAL A 50 0.32 17.68 -2.29
C VAL A 50 -0.26 16.65 -3.26
N GLN A 51 -1.35 17.01 -3.96
CA GLN A 51 -1.97 16.13 -4.95
C GLN A 51 -1.02 15.81 -6.12
N ALA A 52 -0.24 16.78 -6.57
CA ALA A 52 0.76 16.58 -7.62
C ALA A 52 1.88 15.64 -7.16
N GLY A 53 2.45 15.90 -5.98
CA GLY A 53 3.48 15.03 -5.40
C GLY A 53 2.98 13.60 -5.22
N ALA A 54 1.77 13.40 -4.69
CA ALA A 54 1.18 12.07 -4.56
C ALA A 54 0.98 11.35 -5.91
N ARG A 55 0.61 12.08 -6.98
CA ARG A 55 0.55 11.53 -8.34
C ARG A 55 1.91 11.14 -8.87
N THR A 56 2.94 11.94 -8.64
CA THR A 56 4.32 11.58 -9.01
C THR A 56 4.74 10.28 -8.33
N VAL A 57 4.44 10.11 -7.04
CA VAL A 57 4.71 8.82 -6.35
C VAL A 57 3.95 7.67 -7.02
N LEU A 58 2.68 7.87 -7.42
CA LEU A 58 1.87 6.87 -8.14
C LEU A 58 2.46 6.49 -9.50
N GLU A 59 3.02 7.45 -10.23
CA GLU A 59 3.62 7.25 -11.55
C GLU A 59 4.97 6.51 -11.47
N THR A 60 5.75 6.71 -10.41
CA THR A 60 7.05 6.04 -10.23
C THR A 60 6.92 4.53 -9.90
N GLY A 61 5.77 4.08 -9.41
CA GLY A 61 5.51 2.67 -9.09
C GLY A 61 4.91 2.45 -7.71
N ASP A 62 4.90 1.21 -7.22
CA ASP A 62 4.46 0.91 -5.85
C ASP A 62 5.49 1.33 -4.80
N THR A 63 5.07 1.37 -3.53
CA THR A 63 5.99 1.64 -2.41
C THR A 63 6.91 0.45 -2.08
N ALA A 64 6.74 -0.67 -2.77
CA ALA A 64 7.67 -1.79 -2.71
C ALA A 64 8.88 -1.60 -3.64
N ALA A 65 8.72 -0.86 -4.74
CA ALA A 65 9.81 -0.46 -5.61
C ALA A 65 10.70 0.63 -4.96
N PRO A 66 12.04 0.53 -5.07
CA PRO A 66 12.96 1.52 -4.52
C PRO A 66 12.66 2.95 -4.99
N ALA A 67 12.39 3.13 -6.28
CA ALA A 67 12.08 4.45 -6.85
C ALA A 67 10.78 5.04 -6.28
N GLY A 68 9.77 4.21 -6.02
CA GLY A 68 8.52 4.64 -5.39
C GLY A 68 8.72 5.05 -3.93
N ALA A 69 9.52 4.28 -3.18
CA ALA A 69 9.89 4.61 -1.80
C ALA A 69 10.70 5.90 -1.68
N GLU A 70 11.67 6.11 -2.58
CA GLU A 70 12.46 7.35 -2.66
C GLU A 70 11.58 8.56 -2.97
N THR A 71 10.69 8.45 -3.96
CA THR A 71 9.76 9.54 -4.32
C THR A 71 8.82 9.86 -3.17
N LEU A 72 8.32 8.84 -2.45
CA LEU A 72 7.46 9.05 -1.28
C LEU A 72 8.22 9.76 -0.14
N THR A 73 9.48 9.39 0.08
CA THR A 73 10.34 10.03 1.09
C THR A 73 10.60 11.49 0.75
N ALA A 74 10.82 11.81 -0.53
CA ALA A 74 10.97 13.19 -0.99
C ALA A 74 9.70 14.02 -0.77
N LEU A 75 8.52 13.45 -1.07
CA LEU A 75 7.24 14.10 -0.79
C LEU A 75 7.07 14.39 0.71
N ASP A 76 7.31 13.38 1.55
CA ASP A 76 7.20 13.48 3.00
C ASP A 76 8.17 14.52 3.60
N ALA A 77 9.40 14.60 3.08
CA ALA A 77 10.35 15.64 3.47
C ALA A 77 9.88 17.05 3.07
N ASP A 78 9.32 17.23 1.87
CA ASP A 78 8.76 18.51 1.42
C ASP A 78 7.57 18.94 2.29
N LEU A 79 6.65 18.02 2.63
CA LEU A 79 5.53 18.33 3.53
C LEU A 79 6.00 18.75 4.92
N ARG A 80 6.99 18.04 5.49
CA ARG A 80 7.59 18.42 6.77
C ARG A 80 8.24 19.80 6.74
N ALA A 81 9.01 20.10 5.69
CA ALA A 81 9.67 21.41 5.55
C ALA A 81 8.67 22.57 5.54
N ARG A 82 7.44 22.31 5.06
CA ARG A 82 6.34 23.29 5.01
C ARG A 82 5.43 23.23 6.22
N SER A 83 5.69 22.33 7.18
CA SER A 83 4.79 22.04 8.31
C SER A 83 3.37 21.67 7.88
N TRP A 84 3.23 20.98 6.74
CA TRP A 84 1.94 20.54 6.20
C TRP A 84 1.69 19.08 6.55
N SER A 85 0.42 18.73 6.81
CA SER A 85 0.05 17.36 7.09
C SER A 85 -1.30 17.01 6.43
N PRO A 86 -1.38 15.95 5.59
CA PRO A 86 -2.61 15.56 4.90
C PRO A 86 -3.55 14.80 5.84
N ARG A 87 -4.01 15.45 6.93
CA ARG A 87 -4.76 14.76 8.00
C ARG A 87 -6.10 14.22 7.54
N GLY A 88 -6.80 14.89 6.64
CA GLY A 88 -8.07 14.39 6.10
C GLY A 88 -7.87 13.08 5.35
N SER A 89 -6.80 12.99 4.56
CA SER A 89 -6.39 11.78 3.85
C SER A 89 -6.03 10.65 4.80
N THR A 90 -5.23 10.94 5.84
CA THR A 90 -4.88 9.98 6.89
C THR A 90 -6.11 9.49 7.67
N GLY A 91 -7.06 10.38 7.97
CA GLY A 91 -8.33 10.03 8.61
C GLY A 91 -9.18 9.09 7.75
N LEU A 92 -9.26 9.32 6.44
CA LEU A 92 -9.93 8.41 5.51
C LEU A 92 -9.25 7.05 5.42
N LEU A 93 -7.92 7.00 5.48
CA LEU A 93 -7.19 5.74 5.55
C LEU A 93 -7.50 5.00 6.86
N ALA A 94 -7.45 5.68 8.00
CA ALA A 94 -7.76 5.10 9.29
C ALA A 94 -9.18 4.50 9.32
N GLY A 95 -10.17 5.24 8.82
CA GLY A 95 -11.53 4.73 8.67
C GLY A 95 -11.60 3.52 7.73
N SER A 96 -10.84 3.54 6.63
CA SER A 96 -10.82 2.43 5.68
C SER A 96 -10.22 1.17 6.30
N LEU A 97 -9.14 1.31 7.08
CA LEU A 97 -8.54 0.21 7.84
C LEU A 97 -9.51 -0.34 8.89
N PHE A 98 -10.26 0.53 9.55
CA PHE A 98 -11.30 0.13 10.49
C PHE A 98 -12.40 -0.70 9.81
N LEU A 99 -12.97 -0.22 8.70
CA LEU A 99 -13.97 -0.97 7.94
C LEU A 99 -13.41 -2.28 7.38
N ASP A 100 -12.16 -2.27 6.93
CA ASP A 100 -11.50 -3.47 6.44
C ASP A 100 -11.29 -4.51 7.56
N ALA A 101 -10.97 -4.08 8.78
CA ALA A 101 -10.86 -4.98 9.93
C ALA A 101 -12.21 -5.65 10.27
N LEU A 102 -13.30 -4.86 10.29
CA LEU A 102 -14.65 -5.38 10.53
C LEU A 102 -15.09 -6.38 9.46
N THR A 103 -14.81 -6.09 8.19
CA THR A 103 -15.25 -6.91 7.05
C THR A 103 -14.37 -8.14 6.81
N SER A 104 -13.08 -8.10 7.19
CA SER A 104 -12.16 -9.24 6.99
C SER A 104 -12.22 -10.27 8.12
N GLY A 105 -13.13 -10.11 9.10
CA GLY A 105 -13.17 -10.97 10.30
C GLY A 105 -11.90 -10.87 11.15
N ARG A 106 -11.01 -9.89 10.86
CA ARG A 106 -9.90 -9.53 11.74
C ARG A 106 -10.52 -8.87 12.95
N ARG A 107 -10.86 -9.70 13.93
CA ARG A 107 -11.32 -9.30 15.26
C ARG A 107 -10.42 -8.16 15.72
N ALA A 108 -10.94 -6.93 15.67
CA ALA A 108 -10.23 -5.78 16.17
C ALA A 108 -9.99 -6.07 17.65
N LEU A 109 -8.77 -6.48 17.98
CA LEU A 109 -8.32 -6.55 19.35
C LEU A 109 -8.33 -5.11 19.83
N VAL A 110 -9.40 -4.74 20.54
CA VAL A 110 -9.48 -3.49 21.28
C VAL A 110 -8.31 -3.51 22.27
N PRO A 111 -7.27 -2.65 22.12
CA PRO A 111 -6.20 -2.57 23.10
C PRO A 111 -6.81 -2.01 24.38
N GLY A 112 -6.98 -2.86 25.40
CA GLY A 112 -7.60 -2.49 26.68
C GLY A 112 -8.83 -3.29 27.06
N CYS A 113 -9.41 -4.10 26.16
CA CYS A 113 -10.37 -5.12 26.59
C CYS A 113 -9.59 -6.29 27.19
N ARG A 114 -9.29 -6.20 28.50
CA ARG A 114 -9.02 -7.39 29.29
C ARG A 114 -10.20 -8.30 29.05
N THR A 115 -9.96 -9.51 28.57
CA THR A 115 -10.93 -10.60 28.68
C THR A 115 -11.26 -10.77 30.16
N VAL A 116 -12.27 -10.04 30.64
CA VAL A 116 -12.98 -10.42 31.85
C VAL A 116 -13.59 -11.76 31.50
N GLY A 117 -13.18 -12.77 32.26
CA GLY A 117 -13.45 -14.17 31.95
C GLY A 117 -14.93 -14.44 31.75
N LEU A 118 -15.35 -14.55 30.49
CA LEU A 118 -16.51 -15.33 30.13
C LEU A 118 -16.00 -16.74 29.85
N ARG A 119 -16.00 -17.58 30.91
CA ARG A 119 -16.06 -19.02 30.74
C ARG A 119 -17.32 -19.30 29.90
N GLY A 120 -17.16 -19.50 28.59
CA GLY A 120 -18.30 -19.80 27.72
C GLY A 120 -18.14 -19.55 26.23
N CYS A 121 -17.13 -18.82 25.77
CA CYS A 121 -16.92 -18.66 24.33
C CYS A 121 -16.08 -19.82 23.77
N ARG A 122 -16.77 -20.89 23.34
CA ARG A 122 -16.21 -21.85 22.37
C ARG A 122 -15.61 -21.05 21.21
N PRO A 123 -14.36 -21.32 20.78
CA PRO A 123 -13.89 -20.74 19.52
C PRO A 123 -14.84 -21.21 18.42
N ALA A 124 -15.35 -20.26 17.62
CA ALA A 124 -16.05 -20.60 16.40
C ALA A 124 -15.11 -21.48 15.58
N ALA A 125 -15.53 -22.71 15.36
CA ALA A 125 -14.80 -23.70 14.61
C ALA A 125 -14.39 -23.08 13.26
N ARG A 126 -13.10 -23.24 12.95
CA ARG A 126 -12.57 -23.20 11.60
C ARG A 126 -13.47 -24.07 10.71
N LEU A 127 -14.24 -23.44 9.83
CA LEU A 127 -14.78 -24.14 8.67
C LEU A 127 -13.65 -24.23 7.64
N GLU A 128 -12.82 -25.26 7.80
CA GLU A 128 -12.15 -25.87 6.67
C GLU A 128 -13.21 -26.54 5.79
N GLY A 129 -13.34 -26.10 4.54
CA GLY A 129 -14.08 -26.84 3.52
C GLY A 129 -15.10 -26.03 2.73
N VAL A 130 -14.63 -25.25 1.75
CA VAL A 130 -15.30 -25.17 0.45
C VAL A 130 -14.21 -25.33 -0.60
N ARG A 131 -14.07 -26.58 -1.06
CA ARG A 131 -13.46 -26.92 -2.34
C ARG A 131 -14.57 -26.77 -3.37
N ASP A 132 -14.40 -25.83 -4.29
CA ASP A 132 -14.89 -25.84 -5.67
C ASP A 132 -13.90 -24.93 -6.41
N GLY A 133 -12.96 -25.40 -7.22
CA GLY A 133 -13.19 -26.32 -8.32
C GLY A 133 -13.22 -25.51 -9.62
N ILE A 134 -12.11 -24.86 -9.99
CA ILE A 134 -11.91 -24.38 -11.36
C ILE A 134 -10.50 -24.79 -11.81
N GLY A 135 -10.49 -25.63 -12.83
CA GLY A 135 -9.39 -26.45 -13.27
C GLY A 135 -8.22 -25.68 -13.87
N ALA A 136 -7.03 -26.16 -13.55
CA ALA A 136 -5.90 -26.09 -14.46
C ALA A 136 -6.08 -27.12 -15.58
N PRO A 137 -5.70 -26.80 -16.82
CA PRO A 137 -5.18 -27.81 -17.72
C PRO A 137 -3.66 -27.69 -17.81
N CYS A 138 -2.98 -28.74 -17.33
CA CYS A 138 -1.65 -29.10 -17.80
C CYS A 138 -1.76 -29.55 -19.26
N GLY A 139 -0.98 -28.92 -20.15
CA GLY A 139 -0.80 -29.35 -21.53
C GLY A 139 0.65 -29.14 -21.94
N THR A 140 1.45 -30.20 -21.82
CA THR A 140 2.82 -30.30 -22.32
C THR A 140 2.83 -30.40 -23.85
N GLY A 141 3.72 -29.66 -24.52
CA GLY A 141 4.01 -29.83 -25.94
C GLY A 141 5.28 -29.07 -26.33
N ARG A 142 6.35 -29.81 -26.66
CA ARG A 142 7.71 -29.35 -26.92
C ARG A 142 8.00 -29.35 -28.43
N ARG A 143 8.79 -28.36 -28.91
CA ARG A 143 9.82 -28.35 -30.00
C ARG A 143 9.68 -27.05 -30.81
N ALA A 144 10.68 -26.15 -30.80
CA ALA A 144 11.99 -26.16 -31.47
C ALA A 144 11.96 -25.27 -32.73
N GLY A 145 12.88 -24.30 -32.82
CA GLY A 145 13.08 -23.47 -34.01
C GLY A 145 13.82 -22.19 -33.69
N SER A 146 15.06 -22.10 -34.15
CA SER A 146 16.06 -21.05 -33.91
C SER A 146 15.84 -19.80 -34.78
N ALA A 147 16.38 -18.65 -34.34
CA ALA A 147 17.42 -17.89 -35.06
C ALA A 147 17.72 -16.54 -34.39
N ARG A 148 19.02 -16.25 -34.25
CA ARG A 148 19.74 -14.96 -34.48
C ARG A 148 19.02 -13.66 -34.06
N GLY A 149 19.53 -12.82 -33.17
CA GLY A 149 20.90 -12.47 -32.86
C GLY A 149 21.09 -10.97 -33.11
N SER A 150 21.50 -10.21 -32.09
CA SER A 150 22.42 -9.07 -32.21
C SER A 150 22.55 -8.36 -30.86
N ASP A 151 23.81 -8.20 -30.46
CA ASP A 151 24.30 -7.38 -29.37
C ASP A 151 23.65 -5.99 -29.29
N THR A 152 23.48 -5.50 -28.07
CA THR A 152 23.96 -4.15 -27.73
C THR A 152 24.23 -4.07 -26.24
N SER A 153 25.51 -3.82 -25.97
CA SER A 153 26.12 -3.49 -24.70
C SER A 153 25.62 -2.13 -24.21
N VAL A 154 25.02 -2.08 -23.01
CA VAL A 154 24.93 -0.83 -22.24
C VAL A 154 25.09 -1.11 -20.74
N GLY A 155 26.11 -0.47 -20.16
CA GLY A 155 25.96 0.19 -18.86
C GLY A 155 26.04 -0.68 -17.62
N ARG A 156 27.27 -0.91 -17.17
CA ARG A 156 27.62 -1.30 -15.80
C ARG A 156 27.04 -0.27 -14.81
N SER A 157 25.85 -0.53 -14.27
CA SER A 157 25.26 0.22 -13.15
C SER A 157 25.96 -0.18 -11.86
N ARG A 158 26.49 0.82 -11.16
CA ARG A 158 27.22 0.69 -9.91
C ARG A 158 26.28 0.16 -8.83
N ARG A 159 26.81 -0.72 -7.96
CA ARG A 159 26.19 -1.04 -6.67
C ARG A 159 25.95 0.27 -5.91
N VAL A 160 24.70 0.72 -5.87
CA VAL A 160 24.24 1.67 -4.86
C VAL A 160 23.93 0.85 -3.62
N GLY A 161 24.53 1.26 -2.50
CA GLY A 161 24.56 0.52 -1.25
C GLY A 161 23.18 0.17 -0.74
N SER A 162 23.10 -0.95 -0.02
CA SER A 162 21.93 -1.34 0.75
C SER A 162 21.54 -0.20 1.69
N LEU A 163 20.41 0.44 1.42
CA LEU A 163 19.75 1.27 2.42
C LEU A 163 18.89 0.33 3.27
N ASP A 164 19.30 0.23 4.53
CA ASP A 164 18.69 -0.55 5.59
C ASP A 164 17.19 -0.25 5.73
N VAL A 165 16.37 -1.25 5.41
CA VAL A 165 14.92 -1.30 5.66
C VAL A 165 14.58 -1.24 7.17
N GLU A 166 15.59 -1.38 8.05
CA GLU A 166 15.45 -1.31 9.51
C GLU A 166 15.12 0.10 10.06
N GLN A 167 15.27 1.17 9.28
CA GLN A 167 15.04 2.54 9.78
C GLN A 167 13.55 2.91 9.99
N TRP A 168 12.61 2.03 9.62
CA TRP A 168 11.16 2.25 9.74
C TRP A 168 10.53 1.58 10.98
N ARG A 169 11.33 1.25 12.02
CA ARG A 169 10.90 0.53 13.22
C ARG A 169 10.83 1.35 14.53
N SER A 170 10.72 2.67 14.48
CA SER A 170 10.54 3.50 15.71
C SER A 170 9.37 4.45 15.59
#